data_AF-A0A529I259-F1
#
_entry.id   AF-A0A529I259-F1
#
_cell.length_a   1.000
_cell.length_b   1.000
_cell.length_c   1.000
_cell.angle_alpha   90.00
_cell.angle_beta   90.00
_cell.angle_gamma   90.00
#
_symmetry.space_group_name_H-M   'P 1'
#
loop_
_entity.id
_entity.type
_entity.pdbx_description
1 polymer ?
#
loop_
_entity_poly.entity_id
_entity_poly.type
_entity_poly.pdbx_seq_one_letter_code
_entity_poly.pdbx_strand_id
1 'polypeptide(L)' 'MVTSRPAITQISRLARRAGGTAAANRMVPEETPVAFSYAGTTHAVM' A
#
# COMPACT_ATOMS: atom_id res chain seq x y z
N MET A 1 -15.97 -1.97 -13.67
CA MET A 1 -15.09 -0.79 -13.84
C MET A 1 -13.82 -1.07 -13.06
N VAL A 2 -12.67 -1.30 -13.72
CA VAL A 2 -11.40 -1.53 -13.02
C VAL A 2 -10.84 -0.17 -12.65
N THR A 3 -10.69 0.11 -11.36
CA THR A 3 -9.96 1.28 -10.87
C THR A 3 -8.45 0.97 -10.99
N SER A 4 -7.78 1.53 -11.99
CA SER A 4 -6.33 1.41 -12.12
C SER A 4 -5.67 2.43 -11.18
N ARG A 5 -5.12 1.97 -10.05
CA ARG A 5 -4.17 2.78 -9.27
C ARG A 5 -2.76 2.63 -9.85
N PRO A 6 -1.91 3.66 -9.76
CA PRO A 6 -0.48 3.51 -10.06
C PRO A 6 0.17 2.54 -9.06
N ALA A 7 1.01 1.63 -9.56
CA ALA A 7 1.70 0.63 -8.75
C ALA A 7 2.57 1.24 -7.64
N ILE A 8 3.03 2.48 -7.81
CA ILE A 8 3.73 3.25 -6.78
C ILE A 8 3.15 4.66 -6.77
N THR A 9 2.75 5.12 -5.59
CA THR A 9 2.23 6.48 -5.37
C THR A 9 3.13 7.24 -4.39
N GLN A 10 3.39 8.52 -4.66
CA GLN A 10 4.09 9.38 -3.72
C GLN A 10 3.09 9.93 -2.69
N ILE A 11 3.40 9.76 -1.40
CA ILE A 11 2.55 10.23 -0.30
C ILE A 11 3.40 11.09 0.65
N SER A 12 2.84 12.20 1.13
CA SER A 12 3.46 12.98 2.20
C SER A 12 3.35 12.24 3.54
N ARG A 13 4.43 12.25 4.33
CA ARG A 13 4.46 11.75 5.70
C ARG A 13 5.26 12.67 6.59
N LEU A 14 5.07 12.55 7.90
CA LEU A 14 6.04 13.07 8.87
C LEU A 14 7.19 12.06 9.03
N ALA A 15 8.41 12.54 8.88
CA ALA A 15 9.63 11.75 9.07
C ALA A 15 10.43 12.29 10.27
N ARG A 16 10.86 11.39 11.15
CA ARG A 16 11.72 11.70 12.29
C ARG A 16 13.19 11.48 11.91
N ARG A 17 14.03 12.47 12.20
CA ARG A 17 15.50 12.47 12.01
C ARG A 17 16.16 13.02 13.28
N ALA A 18 17.49 12.97 13.34
CA ALA A 18 18.24 13.48 14.50
C ALA A 18 17.92 14.96 14.81
N GLY A 19 17.72 15.78 13.78
CA GLY A 19 17.35 17.20 13.91
C GLY A 19 15.86 17.50 14.16
N GLY A 20 15.01 16.49 14.35
CA GLY A 20 13.58 16.67 14.63
C GLY A 20 12.64 15.97 13.64
N THR A 21 11.40 16.44 13.57
CA THR A 21 10.35 15.90 12.68
C THR A 21 9.99 16.90 11.60
N ALA A 22 9.94 16.46 10.34
CA ALA A 22 9.56 17.29 9.21
C ALA A 22 8.67 16.52 8.24
N ALA A 23 7.90 17.24 7.41
CA ALA A 23 7.20 16.64 6.28
C ALA A 23 8.22 16.15 5.24
N ALA A 24 8.00 14.95 4.71
CA ALA A 24 8.81 14.35 3.66
C ALA A 24 7.92 13.44 2.80
N ASN A 25 8.29 13.30 1.53
CA ASN A 25 7.58 12.41 0.62
C ASN A 25 8.14 10.97 0.71
N ARG A 26 7.27 9.98 0.60
CA ARG A 26 7.62 8.55 0.51
C ARG A 26 6.91 7.93 -0.68
N MET A 27 7.64 7.13 -1.44
CA MET A 27 7.05 6.23 -2.44
C MET A 27 6.41 5.03 -1.73
N VAL A 28 5.12 4.80 -1.98
CA VAL A 28 4.32 3.74 -1.37
C VAL A 28 3.76 2.84 -2.48
N PRO A 29 4.10 1.54 -2.50
CA PRO A 29 3.48 0.60 -3.43
C PRO A 29 1.98 0.46 -3.20
N GLU A 30 1.24 0.12 -4.24
CA GLU A 30 -0.14 -0.32 -4.10
C GLU A 30 -0.22 -1.64 -3.33
N GLU A 31 -1.25 -1.78 -2.48
CA GLU A 31 -1.64 -3.05 -1.89
C GLU A 31 -2.82 -3.63 -2.66
N THR A 32 -2.61 -4.79 -3.30
CA THR A 32 -3.64 -5.49 -4.07
C THR A 32 -4.09 -6.72 -3.30
N PRO A 33 -5.34 -6.76 -2.79
CA PRO A 33 -5.82 -7.93 -2.05
C PRO A 33 -6.01 -9.12 -3.00
N VAL A 34 -5.55 -10.30 -2.58
CA VAL A 34 -5.69 -11.55 -3.32
C VAL A 34 -6.45 -12.57 -2.48
N ALA A 35 -7.29 -13.36 -3.13
CA ALA A 35 -7.97 -14.48 -2.50
C ALA A 35 -7.86 -15.74 -3.36
N PHE A 36 -7.65 -16.87 -2.71
CA PHE A 36 -7.67 -18.19 -3.35
C PHE A 36 -8.94 -18.93 -2.96
N SER A 37 -9.54 -19.60 -3.96
CA SER A 37 -10.72 -20.43 -3.76
C SER A 37 -10.42 -21.87 -4.11
N TYR A 38 -10.77 -22.79 -3.22
CA TYR A 38 -10.61 -24.22 -3.43
C TYR A 38 -11.68 -25.01 -2.67
N ALA A 39 -12.22 -26.05 -3.32
CA ALA A 39 -13.22 -26.96 -2.77
C ALA A 39 -14.43 -26.24 -2.11
N GLY A 40 -14.87 -25.12 -2.68
CA GLY A 40 -16.00 -24.34 -2.17
C GLY A 40 -15.69 -23.39 -1.00
N THR A 41 -14.42 -23.27 -0.61
CA THR A 41 -13.96 -22.32 0.41
C THR A 41 -13.07 -21.23 -0.20
N THR A 42 -13.01 -20.07 0.45
CA THR A 42 -12.17 -18.94 0.02
C THR A 42 -11.31 -18.45 1.17
N HIS A 43 -10.03 -18.22 0.89
CA HIS A 43 -9.07 -17.66 1.84
C HIS A 43 -8.45 -16.39 1.27
N ALA A 44 -8.63 -15.26 1.97
CA ALA A 44 -7.99 -13.99 1.64
C ALA A 44 -6.58 -13.96 2.24
N VAL A 45 -5.59 -13.48 1.47
CA VAL A 45 -4.18 -13.40 1.88
C VAL A 45 -3.72 -11.95 1.74
N MET A 46 -2.98 -11.48 2.75
CA MET A 46 -2.34 -10.16 2.82
C MET A 46 -0.83 -10.34 3.04
#